data_AF-U1GS46-F1
#
_entry.id   AF-U1GS46-F1
#
_cell.length_a   1.000
_cell.length_b   1.000
_cell.length_c   1.000
_cell.angle_alpha   90.00
_cell.angle_beta   90.00
_cell.angle_gamma   90.00
#
_symmetry.space_group_name_H-M   'P 1'
#
loop_
_entity.id
_entity.type
_entity.pdbx_description
1 polymer ?
#
loop_
_entity_poly.entity_id
_entity_poly.type
_entity_poly.pdbx_seq_one_letter_code
_entity_poly.pdbx_strand_id
1 'polypeptide(L)'
;MTRTAQSSRVPFFAALCLFLSAVEYAIPKPLPFMRLGLANLPILISLAMMSKRDVAFLIVLKVLGQALISGTLFSYVFVFSAAGSFASGFAMLLLYALFHKKKLMSNIGLSLAGALANNAAQVAVARLMIFGAETRFIAPLLFFTGLVTGLVLGVFVNIFCAKSSWYKRLLAEQLDSNTAGGEVSPSLQSPRAESAPVFSAAPSSGSPLDADAKTSRVQFIAAMILFPIFLLHGLVVPKSVSGIARVCIVWIFAAAFFTMAAIKKRGRIKVLPSVFMTIGITFFALLAPSGKVLLSLGKFRITLDSLLVGLHKSGILTGMVFLSQFAISPHLHLPGKAGVFLGQMFTTFDALTAKRLHFSRGRVIAALDSRLNELWEE
;
A
#
# COMPACT_ATOMS: atom_id res chain seq x y z
N MET A 1 8.97 11.46 31.67
CA MET A 1 8.98 10.32 30.72
C MET A 1 7.80 10.36 29.72
N THR A 2 7.32 11.52 29.26
CA THR A 2 6.01 11.62 28.57
C THR A 2 6.06 11.93 27.06
N ARG A 3 7.22 12.23 26.47
CA ARG A 3 7.33 12.61 25.03
C ARG A 3 7.84 11.49 24.11
N THR A 4 8.53 10.49 24.66
CA THR A 4 9.04 9.32 23.94
C THR A 4 7.93 8.33 23.58
N ALA A 5 6.99 8.05 24.49
CA ALA A 5 5.91 7.08 24.25
C ALA A 5 4.94 7.49 23.12
N GLN A 6 4.60 8.79 23.00
CA GLN A 6 3.76 9.29 21.91
C GLN A 6 4.48 9.25 20.55
N SER A 7 5.80 9.48 20.56
CA SER A 7 6.65 9.43 19.36
C SER A 7 6.85 8.01 18.83
N SER A 8 6.76 6.99 19.71
CA SER A 8 6.91 5.57 19.35
C SER A 8 5.64 4.90 18.80
N ARG A 9 4.45 5.50 18.98
CA ARG A 9 3.18 4.91 18.51
C ARG A 9 3.05 4.91 16.99
N VAL A 10 3.34 6.04 16.35
CA VAL A 10 3.27 6.15 14.88
C VAL A 10 4.17 5.12 14.19
N PRO A 11 5.48 4.98 14.51
CA PRO A 11 6.34 4.01 13.84
C PRO A 11 5.90 2.56 14.12
N PHE A 12 5.41 2.25 15.32
CA PHE A 12 4.88 0.92 15.65
C PHE A 12 3.62 0.58 14.82
N PHE A 13 2.64 1.48 14.76
CA PHE A 13 1.44 1.28 13.93
C PHE A 13 1.78 1.25 12.44
N ALA A 14 2.79 2.02 12.00
CA ALA A 14 3.28 1.99 10.63
C ALA A 14 3.92 0.64 10.29
N ALA A 15 4.70 0.07 11.22
CA ALA A 15 5.23 -1.28 11.11
C ALA A 15 4.13 -2.35 11.04
N LEU A 16 3.08 -2.21 11.86
CA LEU A 16 1.92 -3.10 11.80
C LEU A 16 1.16 -2.98 10.46
N CYS A 17 1.02 -1.76 9.93
CA CYS A 17 0.49 -1.53 8.58
C CYS A 17 1.34 -2.22 7.51
N LEU A 18 2.67 -2.15 7.60
CA LEU A 18 3.59 -2.85 6.71
C LEU A 18 3.44 -4.37 6.80
N PHE A 19 3.40 -4.89 8.02
CA PHE A 19 3.25 -6.32 8.28
C PHE A 19 1.96 -6.86 7.66
N LEU A 20 0.82 -6.22 7.94
CA LEU A 20 -0.47 -6.62 7.37
C LEU A 20 -0.53 -6.39 5.84
N SER A 21 0.18 -5.39 5.33
CA SER A 21 0.35 -5.21 3.87
C SER A 21 1.14 -6.36 3.24
N ALA A 22 2.19 -6.83 3.89
CA ALA A 22 3.00 -7.96 3.42
C ALA A 22 2.19 -9.26 3.45
N VAL A 23 1.40 -9.48 4.51
CA VAL A 23 0.46 -10.61 4.62
C VAL A 23 -0.59 -10.55 3.50
N GLU A 24 -1.23 -9.40 3.28
CA GLU A 24 -2.19 -9.21 2.18
C GLU A 24 -1.54 -9.47 0.82
N TYR A 25 -0.30 -9.03 0.63
CA TYR A 25 0.43 -9.24 -0.62
C TYR A 25 0.82 -10.70 -0.87
N ALA A 26 0.93 -11.52 0.18
CA ALA A 26 1.19 -12.95 0.05
C ALA A 26 -0.05 -13.75 -0.39
N ILE A 27 -1.26 -13.22 -0.15
CA ILE A 27 -2.51 -13.85 -0.55
C ILE A 27 -2.72 -13.62 -2.06
N PRO A 28 -2.87 -14.69 -2.87
CA PRO A 28 -3.13 -14.54 -4.30
C PRO A 28 -4.46 -13.82 -4.52
N LYS A 29 -4.43 -12.79 -5.37
CA LYS A 29 -5.58 -11.92 -5.61
C LYS A 29 -6.41 -12.51 -6.75
N PRO A 30 -7.72 -12.75 -6.56
CA PRO A 30 -8.56 -13.35 -7.60
C PRO A 30 -8.76 -12.42 -8.80
N LEU A 31 -8.68 -11.10 -8.60
CA LEU A 31 -8.79 -10.10 -9.66
C LEU A 31 -7.74 -8.99 -9.48
N PRO A 32 -7.33 -8.34 -10.59
CA PRO A 32 -6.58 -7.11 -10.48
C PRO A 32 -7.37 -6.09 -9.65
N PHE A 33 -6.66 -5.29 -8.87
CA PHE A 33 -7.22 -4.23 -8.00
C PHE A 33 -7.96 -4.70 -6.72
N MET A 34 -8.43 -5.95 -6.63
CA MET A 34 -9.06 -6.44 -5.40
C MET A 34 -8.07 -6.48 -4.23
N ARG A 35 -8.45 -5.83 -3.13
CA ARG A 35 -7.69 -5.79 -1.88
C ARG A 35 -8.59 -6.16 -0.71
N LEU A 36 -8.04 -6.93 0.21
CA LEU A 36 -8.73 -7.31 1.44
C LEU A 36 -8.82 -6.14 2.42
N GLY A 37 -7.88 -5.20 2.34
CA GLY A 37 -7.85 -4.03 3.22
C GLY A 37 -7.25 -4.35 4.59
N LEU A 38 -6.45 -5.42 4.75
CA LEU A 38 -5.87 -5.80 6.04
C LEU A 38 -5.00 -4.68 6.60
N ALA A 39 -4.27 -3.97 5.75
CA ALA A 39 -3.45 -2.82 6.12
C ALA A 39 -4.25 -1.59 6.61
N ASN A 40 -5.59 -1.58 6.47
CA ASN A 40 -6.45 -0.54 7.03
C ASN A 40 -6.84 -0.83 8.49
N LEU A 41 -6.62 -2.04 8.98
CA LEU A 41 -6.94 -2.43 10.34
C LEU A 41 -6.20 -1.59 11.40
N PRO A 42 -4.88 -1.36 11.30
CA PRO A 42 -4.17 -0.54 12.30
C PRO A 42 -4.60 0.92 12.24
N ILE A 43 -5.02 1.41 11.05
CA ILE A 43 -5.59 2.76 10.90
C ILE A 43 -6.92 2.86 11.64
N LEU A 44 -7.77 1.83 11.56
CA LEU A 44 -9.05 1.82 12.27
C LEU A 44 -8.86 1.83 13.79
N ILE A 45 -7.89 1.05 14.29
CA ILE A 45 -7.54 1.01 15.72
C ILE A 45 -6.93 2.35 16.16
N SER A 46 -6.07 2.96 15.35
CA SER A 46 -5.37 4.21 15.73
C SER A 46 -6.29 5.43 15.80
N LEU A 47 -7.45 5.43 15.13
CA LEU A 47 -8.43 6.52 15.21
C LEU A 47 -8.90 6.80 16.65
N ALA A 48 -8.97 5.75 17.49
CA ALA A 48 -9.36 5.89 18.88
C ALA A 48 -8.24 6.48 19.78
N MET A 49 -6.98 6.45 19.33
CA MET A 49 -5.83 6.58 20.21
C MET A 49 -4.83 7.66 19.80
N MET A 50 -4.91 8.11 18.55
CA MET A 50 -3.95 9.02 17.94
C MET A 50 -4.63 10.30 17.46
N SER A 51 -3.86 11.38 17.37
CA SER A 51 -4.38 12.64 16.85
C SER A 51 -4.70 12.51 15.36
N LYS A 52 -5.61 13.35 14.85
CA LYS A 52 -5.97 13.35 13.41
C LYS A 52 -4.75 13.54 12.50
N ARG A 53 -3.75 14.30 12.94
CA ARG A 53 -2.50 14.54 12.22
C ARG A 53 -1.65 13.29 12.14
N ASP A 54 -1.53 12.56 13.26
CA ASP A 54 -0.73 11.32 13.32
C ASP A 54 -1.38 10.21 12.49
N VAL A 55 -2.71 10.11 12.50
CA VAL A 55 -3.44 9.15 11.64
C VAL A 55 -3.25 9.50 10.16
N ALA A 56 -3.32 10.78 9.79
CA ALA A 56 -3.06 11.21 8.42
C ALA A 56 -1.63 10.85 7.98
N PHE A 57 -0.65 11.09 8.84
CA PHE A 57 0.74 10.70 8.58
C PHE A 57 0.91 9.17 8.49
N LEU A 58 0.24 8.41 9.35
CA LEU A 58 0.21 6.95 9.30
C LEU A 58 -0.36 6.42 7.97
N ILE A 59 -1.40 7.05 7.43
CA ILE A 59 -1.94 6.70 6.10
C ILE A 59 -0.90 6.90 5.01
N VAL A 60 -0.15 8.01 5.04
CA VAL A 60 0.95 8.27 4.09
C VAL A 60 2.01 7.17 4.19
N LEU A 61 2.47 6.86 5.41
CA LEU A 61 3.46 5.81 5.66
C LEU A 61 2.95 4.44 5.19
N LYS A 62 1.69 4.12 5.43
CA LYS A 62 1.05 2.89 4.98
C LYS A 62 1.04 2.80 3.46
N VAL A 63 0.69 3.86 2.74
CA VAL A 63 0.65 3.86 1.26
C VAL A 63 2.05 3.73 0.68
N LEU A 64 3.02 4.51 1.15
CA LEU A 64 4.41 4.47 0.67
C LEU A 64 5.06 3.13 1.01
N GLY A 65 4.93 2.71 2.26
CA GLY A 65 5.47 1.47 2.77
C GLY A 65 4.93 0.24 2.04
N GLN A 66 3.61 0.20 1.81
CA GLN A 66 3.00 -0.86 1.01
C GLN A 66 3.57 -0.89 -0.42
N ALA A 67 3.78 0.26 -1.05
CA ALA A 67 4.31 0.35 -2.40
C ALA A 67 5.80 -0.05 -2.50
N LEU A 68 6.58 0.19 -1.44
CA LEU A 68 7.95 -0.30 -1.32
C LEU A 68 7.97 -1.83 -1.17
N ILE A 69 7.15 -2.40 -0.29
CA ILE A 69 7.05 -3.86 -0.07
C ILE A 69 6.62 -4.59 -1.35
N SER A 70 5.61 -4.07 -2.06
CA SER A 70 5.17 -4.67 -3.31
C SER A 70 6.10 -4.39 -4.49
N GLY A 71 7.04 -3.45 -4.36
CA GLY A 71 7.92 -3.03 -5.45
C GLY A 71 7.18 -2.26 -6.55
N THR A 72 6.11 -1.54 -6.22
CA THR A 72 5.16 -0.97 -7.19
C THR A 72 4.99 0.55 -7.08
N LEU A 73 5.96 1.26 -6.52
CA LEU A 73 5.96 2.73 -6.36
C LEU A 73 5.71 3.48 -7.68
N PHE A 74 6.36 3.08 -8.78
CA PHE A 74 6.19 3.68 -10.10
C PHE A 74 5.17 2.91 -10.95
N SER A 75 3.99 2.66 -10.40
CA SER A 75 2.95 1.94 -11.13
C SER A 75 1.54 2.36 -10.74
N TYR A 76 0.57 1.93 -11.53
CA TYR A 76 -0.85 2.09 -11.22
C TYR A 76 -1.23 1.51 -9.85
N VAL A 77 -0.55 0.48 -9.36
CA VAL A 77 -0.82 -0.15 -8.05
C VAL A 77 -0.66 0.86 -6.93
N PHE A 78 0.34 1.76 -7.04
CA PHE A 78 0.55 2.86 -6.11
C PHE A 78 -0.60 3.86 -6.18
N VAL A 79 -1.00 4.30 -7.38
CA VAL A 79 -2.08 5.29 -7.57
C VAL A 79 -3.41 4.78 -7.00
N PHE A 80 -3.77 3.53 -7.31
CA PHE A 80 -4.97 2.89 -6.74
C PHE A 80 -4.87 2.75 -5.21
N SER A 81 -3.68 2.43 -4.69
CA SER A 81 -3.44 2.37 -3.25
C SER A 81 -3.64 3.70 -2.56
N ALA A 82 -3.04 4.75 -3.13
CA ALA A 82 -3.04 6.08 -2.59
C ALA A 82 -4.46 6.64 -2.60
N ALA A 83 -5.12 6.68 -3.77
CA ALA A 83 -6.48 7.19 -3.90
C ALA A 83 -7.45 6.48 -2.96
N GLY A 84 -7.38 5.15 -2.93
CA GLY A 84 -8.21 4.33 -2.05
C GLY A 84 -7.96 4.55 -0.55
N SER A 85 -6.69 4.57 -0.13
CA SER A 85 -6.33 4.72 1.28
C SER A 85 -6.59 6.14 1.80
N PHE A 86 -6.33 7.17 0.98
CA PHE A 86 -6.65 8.54 1.35
C PHE A 86 -8.15 8.78 1.40
N ALA A 87 -8.93 8.28 0.43
CA ALA A 87 -10.39 8.38 0.47
C ALA A 87 -10.98 7.66 1.69
N SER A 88 -10.52 6.43 1.98
CA SER A 88 -10.90 5.68 3.18
C SER A 88 -10.53 6.42 4.46
N GLY A 89 -9.29 6.89 4.57
CA GLY A 89 -8.80 7.59 5.74
C GLY A 89 -9.54 8.88 6.01
N PHE A 90 -9.80 9.66 4.95
CA PHE A 90 -10.60 10.88 5.03
C PHE A 90 -12.04 10.59 5.47
N ALA A 91 -12.70 9.60 4.87
CA ALA A 91 -14.07 9.21 5.25
C ALA A 91 -14.12 8.77 6.72
N MET A 92 -13.16 7.96 7.17
CA MET A 92 -13.10 7.53 8.57
C MET A 92 -12.81 8.70 9.52
N LEU A 93 -11.85 9.57 9.21
CA LEU A 93 -11.55 10.75 10.04
C LEU A 93 -12.73 11.71 10.13
N LEU A 94 -13.44 11.92 9.02
CA LEU A 94 -14.62 12.78 8.95
C LEU A 94 -15.75 12.20 9.81
N LEU A 95 -16.10 10.92 9.63
CA LEU A 95 -17.16 10.28 10.41
C LEU A 95 -16.81 10.20 11.90
N TYR A 96 -15.55 9.89 12.22
CA TYR A 96 -15.08 9.90 13.59
C TYR A 96 -15.21 11.30 14.21
N ALA A 97 -14.81 12.36 13.50
CA ALA A 97 -14.95 13.72 13.99
C ALA A 97 -16.42 14.16 14.20
N LEU A 98 -17.33 13.72 13.33
CA LEU A 98 -18.75 14.11 13.38
C LEU A 98 -19.56 13.33 14.43
N PHE A 99 -19.29 12.04 14.61
CA PHE A 99 -20.17 11.14 15.35
C PHE A 99 -19.57 10.56 16.64
N HIS A 100 -18.27 10.73 16.89
CA HIS A 100 -17.65 10.20 18.11
C HIS A 100 -18.32 10.72 19.39
N LYS A 101 -18.73 12.00 19.43
CA LYS A 101 -19.42 12.59 20.59
C LYS A 101 -20.83 12.03 20.82
N LYS A 102 -21.48 11.49 19.78
CA LYS A 102 -22.86 11.00 19.86
C LYS A 102 -22.95 9.50 20.19
N LYS A 103 -21.82 8.77 20.29
CA LYS A 103 -21.77 7.30 20.44
C LYS A 103 -22.54 6.50 19.38
N LEU A 104 -22.92 7.12 18.26
CA LEU A 104 -23.74 6.52 17.21
C LEU A 104 -22.93 5.69 16.19
N MET A 105 -21.60 5.73 16.24
CA MET A 105 -20.74 5.04 15.27
C MET A 105 -20.05 3.83 15.90
N SER A 106 -20.35 2.65 15.33
CA SER A 106 -19.65 1.41 15.64
C SER A 106 -18.37 1.28 14.82
N ASN A 107 -17.42 0.49 15.31
CA ASN A 107 -16.21 0.13 14.56
C ASN A 107 -16.54 -0.52 13.20
N ILE A 108 -17.68 -1.23 13.14
CA ILE A 108 -18.20 -1.85 11.93
C ILE A 108 -18.64 -0.78 10.92
N GLY A 109 -19.41 0.22 11.36
CA GLY A 109 -19.86 1.32 10.49
C GLY A 109 -18.70 2.15 9.94
N LEU A 110 -17.68 2.42 10.77
CA LEU A 110 -16.49 3.15 10.37
C LEU A 110 -15.66 2.37 9.33
N SER A 111 -15.52 1.05 9.51
CA SER A 111 -14.86 0.17 8.55
C SER A 111 -15.61 0.08 7.22
N LEU A 112 -16.94 -0.08 7.26
CA LEU A 112 -17.78 -0.10 6.06
C LEU A 112 -17.71 1.20 5.27
N ALA A 113 -17.79 2.35 5.94
CA ALA A 113 -17.65 3.64 5.29
C ALA A 113 -16.26 3.83 4.66
N GLY A 114 -15.20 3.43 5.38
CA GLY A 114 -13.84 3.42 4.83
C GLY A 114 -13.71 2.52 3.59
N ALA A 115 -14.26 1.32 3.65
CA ALA A 115 -14.23 0.37 2.54
C ALA A 115 -15.02 0.86 1.31
N LEU A 116 -16.18 1.48 1.51
CA LEU A 116 -16.97 2.08 0.43
C LEU A 116 -16.22 3.25 -0.22
N ALA A 117 -15.65 4.16 0.59
CA ALA A 117 -14.87 5.29 0.08
C ALA A 117 -13.61 4.82 -0.67
N ASN A 118 -12.92 3.80 -0.16
CA ASN A 118 -11.77 3.16 -0.82
C ASN A 118 -12.15 2.64 -2.21
N ASN A 119 -13.22 1.85 -2.31
CA ASN A 119 -13.65 1.26 -3.58
C ASN A 119 -14.18 2.32 -4.54
N ALA A 120 -14.91 3.34 -4.05
CA ALA A 120 -15.37 4.45 -4.88
C ALA A 120 -14.19 5.19 -5.52
N ALA A 121 -13.14 5.48 -4.75
CA ALA A 121 -11.93 6.11 -5.28
C ALA A 121 -11.20 5.20 -6.28
N GLN A 122 -11.09 3.90 -6.01
CA GLN A 122 -10.47 2.95 -6.95
C GLN A 122 -11.27 2.83 -8.25
N VAL A 123 -12.61 2.82 -8.19
CA VAL A 123 -13.50 2.83 -9.36
C VAL A 123 -13.33 4.12 -10.16
N ALA A 124 -13.24 5.27 -9.48
CA ALA A 124 -12.99 6.56 -10.14
C ALA A 124 -11.64 6.56 -10.88
N VAL A 125 -10.56 6.13 -10.21
CA VAL A 125 -9.23 6.01 -10.84
C VAL A 125 -9.24 5.00 -11.98
N ALA A 126 -9.92 3.86 -11.83
CA ALA A 126 -10.04 2.85 -12.88
C ALA A 126 -10.76 3.39 -14.13
N ARG A 127 -11.83 4.17 -13.93
CA ARG A 127 -12.54 4.87 -15.00
C ARG A 127 -11.65 5.89 -15.71
N LEU A 128 -10.90 6.68 -14.98
CA LEU A 128 -10.07 7.74 -15.57
C LEU A 128 -8.82 7.21 -16.27
N MET A 129 -8.15 6.20 -15.70
CA MET A 129 -6.83 5.77 -16.17
C MET A 129 -6.85 4.50 -17.02
N ILE A 130 -7.79 3.57 -16.80
CA ILE A 130 -7.71 2.22 -17.37
C ILE A 130 -8.88 1.92 -18.29
N PHE A 131 -10.10 1.80 -17.76
CA PHE A 131 -11.21 1.19 -18.51
C PHE A 131 -12.18 2.20 -19.14
N GLY A 132 -12.14 3.47 -18.77
CA GLY A 132 -13.11 4.44 -19.31
C GLY A 132 -14.54 4.15 -18.85
N ALA A 133 -15.52 4.33 -19.75
CA ALA A 133 -16.92 4.06 -19.46
C ALA A 133 -17.19 2.60 -19.06
N GLU A 134 -16.34 1.68 -19.50
CA GLU A 134 -16.47 0.23 -19.28
C GLU A 134 -16.26 -0.19 -17.82
N THR A 135 -15.72 0.69 -16.97
CA THR A 135 -15.62 0.45 -15.52
C THR A 135 -16.97 0.13 -14.88
N ARG A 136 -18.11 0.49 -15.52
CA ARG A 136 -19.46 0.12 -15.07
C ARG A 136 -19.64 -1.39 -14.85
N PHE A 137 -18.91 -2.23 -15.58
CA PHE A 137 -19.01 -3.69 -15.45
C PHE A 137 -18.20 -4.23 -14.26
N ILE A 138 -17.13 -3.53 -13.88
CA ILE A 138 -16.24 -3.92 -12.77
C ILE A 138 -16.74 -3.35 -11.43
N ALA A 139 -17.39 -2.17 -11.46
CA ALA A 139 -17.79 -1.44 -10.27
C ALA A 139 -18.69 -2.25 -9.31
N PRO A 140 -19.75 -2.95 -9.74
CA PRO A 140 -20.61 -3.72 -8.83
C PRO A 140 -19.83 -4.77 -8.04
N LEU A 141 -18.90 -5.45 -8.70
CA LEU A 141 -18.08 -6.48 -8.08
C LEU A 141 -17.11 -5.88 -7.04
N LEU A 142 -16.49 -4.74 -7.35
CA LEU A 142 -15.62 -4.04 -6.39
C LEU A 142 -16.39 -3.52 -5.17
N PHE A 143 -17.59 -2.97 -5.37
CA PHE A 143 -18.42 -2.53 -4.25
C PHE A 143 -18.90 -3.70 -3.39
N PHE A 144 -19.34 -4.79 -4.01
CA PHE A 144 -19.79 -5.99 -3.28
C PHE A 144 -18.65 -6.60 -2.46
N THR A 145 -17.49 -6.84 -3.08
CA THR A 145 -16.33 -7.38 -2.37
C THR A 145 -15.83 -6.42 -1.29
N GLY A 146 -15.89 -5.11 -1.55
CA GLY A 146 -15.62 -4.06 -0.57
C GLY A 146 -16.53 -4.06 0.65
N LEU A 147 -17.83 -4.27 0.46
CA LEU A 147 -18.79 -4.39 1.55
C LEU A 147 -18.50 -5.63 2.41
N VAL A 148 -18.23 -6.77 1.77
CA VAL A 148 -17.91 -8.02 2.46
C VAL A 148 -16.61 -7.85 3.27
N THR A 149 -15.54 -7.32 2.66
CA THR A 149 -14.26 -7.14 3.36
C THR A 149 -14.36 -6.09 4.46
N GLY A 150 -15.06 -4.98 4.22
CA GLY A 150 -15.32 -3.95 5.23
C GLY A 150 -16.10 -4.48 6.43
N LEU A 151 -17.12 -5.30 6.19
CA LEU A 151 -17.90 -5.94 7.26
C LEU A 151 -17.02 -6.89 8.09
N VAL A 152 -16.29 -7.79 7.43
CA VAL A 152 -15.41 -8.76 8.08
C VAL A 152 -14.34 -8.06 8.92
N LEU A 153 -13.71 -7.02 8.35
CA LEU A 153 -12.67 -6.27 9.05
C LEU A 153 -13.24 -5.47 10.24
N GLY A 154 -14.41 -4.87 10.07
CA GLY A 154 -15.11 -4.17 11.14
C GLY A 154 -15.51 -5.08 12.30
N VAL A 155 -16.03 -6.28 12.00
CA VAL A 155 -16.35 -7.30 13.01
C VAL A 155 -15.07 -7.77 13.71
N PHE A 156 -14.00 -8.02 12.95
CA PHE A 156 -12.71 -8.41 13.52
C PHE A 156 -12.20 -7.36 14.50
N VAL A 157 -12.20 -6.07 14.13
CA VAL A 157 -11.73 -4.99 15.02
C VAL A 157 -12.62 -4.88 16.25
N ASN A 158 -13.93 -5.03 16.11
CA ASN A 158 -14.83 -5.01 17.26
C ASN A 158 -14.51 -6.12 18.28
N ILE A 159 -14.28 -7.35 17.79
CA ILE A 159 -13.90 -8.48 18.66
C ILE A 159 -12.50 -8.27 19.23
N PHE A 160 -11.56 -7.77 18.43
CA PHE A 160 -10.19 -7.48 18.84
C PHE A 160 -10.16 -6.45 19.97
N CYS A 161 -10.82 -5.30 19.83
CA CYS A 161 -10.90 -4.28 20.88
C CYS A 161 -11.56 -4.80 22.17
N ALA A 162 -12.51 -5.73 22.09
CA ALA A 162 -13.16 -6.29 23.26
C ALA A 162 -12.28 -7.30 24.03
N LYS A 163 -11.51 -8.13 23.30
CA LYS A 163 -10.74 -9.25 23.88
C LYS A 163 -9.26 -8.95 24.09
N SER A 164 -8.66 -8.08 23.28
CA SER A 164 -7.22 -7.79 23.31
C SER A 164 -6.82 -7.14 24.62
N SER A 165 -5.86 -7.78 25.29
CA SER A 165 -5.23 -7.25 26.50
C SER A 165 -4.28 -6.09 26.15
N TRP A 166 -3.58 -6.21 25.02
CA TRP A 166 -2.70 -5.16 24.50
C TRP A 166 -3.46 -3.85 24.25
N TYR A 167 -4.62 -3.93 23.58
CA TYR A 167 -5.43 -2.75 23.28
C TYR A 167 -5.94 -2.06 24.55
N LYS A 168 -6.37 -2.83 25.56
CA LYS A 168 -6.82 -2.30 26.85
C LYS A 168 -5.69 -1.58 27.60
N ARG A 169 -4.49 -2.14 27.61
CA ARG A 169 -3.30 -1.52 28.21
C ARG A 169 -2.94 -0.21 27.53
N LEU A 170 -2.92 -0.20 26.20
CA LEU A 170 -2.61 0.98 25.41
C LEU A 170 -3.65 2.11 25.64
N LEU A 171 -4.92 1.75 25.88
CA LEU A 171 -5.96 2.71 26.23
C LEU A 171 -5.82 3.24 27.68
N ALA A 172 -5.42 2.38 28.62
CA ALA A 172 -5.18 2.78 30.02
C ALA A 172 -4.03 3.80 30.13
N GLU A 173 -2.91 3.56 29.45
CA GLU A 173 -1.78 4.51 29.38
C GLU A 173 -2.20 5.90 28.86
N GLN A 174 -3.21 5.97 27.99
CA GLN A 174 -3.73 7.25 27.51
C GLN A 174 -4.55 7.99 28.56
N LEU A 175 -5.41 7.29 29.29
CA LEU A 175 -6.19 7.89 30.37
C LEU A 175 -5.26 8.50 31.41
N ASP A 176 -4.21 7.78 31.80
CA ASP A 176 -3.22 8.25 32.78
C ASP A 176 -2.48 9.48 32.27
N SER A 177 -2.09 9.50 30.99
CA SER A 177 -1.42 10.65 30.38
C SER A 177 -2.30 11.90 30.28
N ASN A 178 -3.60 11.75 30.04
CA ASN A 178 -4.55 12.87 29.96
C ASN A 178 -4.94 13.39 31.35
N THR A 179 -4.98 12.51 32.36
CA THR A 179 -5.31 12.87 33.75
C THR A 179 -4.13 13.59 34.44
N ALA A 180 -2.89 13.24 34.07
CA ALA A 180 -1.68 13.95 34.52
C ALA A 180 -1.42 15.28 33.79
N GLY A 181 -2.18 15.63 32.74
CA GLY A 181 -1.93 16.76 31.85
C GLY A 181 -2.60 18.09 32.23
N GLY A 182 -2.96 18.28 33.51
CA GLY A 182 -3.68 19.45 34.01
C GLY A 182 -2.85 20.74 34.21
N GLU A 183 -1.53 20.73 33.98
CA GLU A 183 -0.71 21.94 34.13
C GLU A 183 -0.26 22.55 32.80
N VAL A 184 -0.50 23.87 32.76
CA VAL A 184 -0.32 24.87 31.72
C VAL A 184 1.05 24.78 31.00
N SER A 185 1.04 25.07 29.69
CA SER A 185 2.24 25.30 28.88
C SER A 185 3.17 26.36 29.48
N PRO A 186 4.49 26.18 29.37
CA PRO A 186 5.35 27.30 29.01
C PRO A 186 6.14 27.02 27.73
N SER A 187 6.06 28.01 26.84
CA SER A 187 7.06 28.54 25.91
C SER A 187 8.20 27.64 25.41
N LEU A 188 8.32 27.64 24.07
CA LEU A 188 9.56 27.56 23.28
C LEU A 188 10.83 27.94 24.07
N GLN A 189 11.56 26.95 24.56
CA GLN A 189 13.00 27.03 24.76
C GLN A 189 13.59 25.65 24.54
N SER A 190 14.42 25.54 23.50
CA SER A 190 15.23 24.37 23.19
C SER A 190 16.34 24.22 24.23
N PRO A 191 16.45 23.09 24.94
CA PRO A 191 17.73 22.71 25.52
C PRO A 191 18.60 22.22 24.37
N ARG A 192 19.59 23.05 24.09
CA ARG A 192 20.89 22.80 23.45
C ARG A 192 21.17 21.29 23.27
N ALA A 193 21.38 20.91 22.02
CA ALA A 193 21.90 19.60 21.66
C ALA A 193 23.24 19.38 22.38
N GLU A 194 23.22 18.59 23.44
CA GLU A 194 24.43 18.00 23.99
C GLU A 194 24.79 16.83 23.07
N SER A 195 25.91 17.04 22.38
CA SER A 195 26.55 16.14 21.45
C SER A 195 26.74 14.74 22.05
N ALA A 196 25.86 13.81 21.69
CA ALA A 196 26.17 12.38 21.73
C ALA A 196 27.03 12.04 20.50
N PRO A 197 28.03 11.14 20.64
CA PRO A 197 29.15 11.08 19.72
C PRO A 197 28.67 10.68 18.33
N VAL A 198 28.94 11.58 17.39
CA VAL A 198 29.02 11.29 15.96
C VAL A 198 30.04 10.15 15.85
N PHE A 199 29.57 8.95 15.53
CA PHE A 199 30.45 7.94 14.96
C PHE A 199 30.84 8.46 13.57
N SER A 200 31.82 9.35 13.56
CA SER A 200 32.53 9.81 12.37
C SER A 200 33.28 8.59 11.84
N ALA A 201 32.63 7.82 10.98
CA ALA A 201 33.37 7.08 9.98
C ALA A 201 33.89 8.14 8.99
N ALA A 202 35.17 8.50 9.13
CA ALA A 202 35.94 9.13 8.05
C ALA A 202 35.75 8.33 6.75
N PRO A 203 35.90 8.94 5.56
CA PRO A 203 35.72 8.24 4.29
C PRO A 203 36.84 7.20 4.11
N SER A 204 36.62 6.00 4.64
CA SER A 204 37.43 4.84 4.32
C SER A 204 37.02 4.33 2.95
N SER A 205 38.05 4.15 2.12
CA SER A 205 38.06 3.48 0.82
C SER A 205 36.88 2.53 0.56
N GLY A 206 36.22 2.74 -0.59
CA GLY A 206 34.97 2.11 -1.00
C GLY A 206 34.80 0.66 -0.58
N SER A 207 33.91 0.44 0.37
CA SER A 207 33.45 -0.89 0.75
C SER A 207 32.45 -1.42 -0.31
N PRO A 208 32.26 -2.75 -0.43
CA PRO A 208 31.24 -3.33 -1.30
C PRO A 208 29.82 -2.80 -1.02
N LEU A 209 29.55 -2.36 0.21
CA LEU A 209 28.28 -1.76 0.63
C LEU A 209 28.04 -0.37 0.01
N ASP A 210 29.09 0.43 -0.18
CA ASP A 210 28.99 1.75 -0.82
C ASP A 210 28.76 1.64 -2.33
N ALA A 211 29.34 0.62 -2.96
CA ALA A 211 29.13 0.31 -4.36
C ALA A 211 27.68 -0.14 -4.64
N ASP A 212 27.09 -0.94 -3.75
CA ASP A 212 25.70 -1.41 -3.86
C ASP A 212 24.69 -0.27 -3.63
N ALA A 213 24.99 0.63 -2.69
CA ALA A 213 24.19 1.82 -2.44
C ALA A 213 24.22 2.81 -3.61
N LYS A 214 25.40 3.05 -4.22
CA LYS A 214 25.54 3.90 -5.41
C LYS A 214 24.79 3.31 -6.60
N THR A 215 24.91 2.01 -6.82
CA THR A 215 24.19 1.27 -7.87
C THR A 215 22.67 1.39 -7.69
N SER A 216 22.17 1.24 -6.46
CA SER A 216 20.74 1.38 -6.14
C SER A 216 20.20 2.79 -6.41
N ARG A 217 20.98 3.84 -6.09
CA ARG A 217 20.61 5.24 -6.38
C ARG A 217 20.53 5.51 -7.88
N VAL A 218 21.53 5.03 -8.65
CA VAL A 218 21.55 5.17 -10.11
C VAL A 218 20.35 4.48 -10.75
N GLN A 219 19.99 3.29 -10.27
CA GLN A 219 18.82 2.54 -10.76
C GLN A 219 17.50 3.27 -10.48
N PHE A 220 17.34 3.84 -9.28
CA PHE A 220 16.16 4.61 -8.93
C PHE A 220 16.02 5.85 -9.82
N ILE A 221 17.12 6.59 -10.04
CA ILE A 221 17.15 7.75 -10.93
C ILE A 221 16.84 7.33 -12.37
N ALA A 222 17.45 6.23 -12.86
CA ALA A 222 17.19 5.70 -14.19
C ALA A 222 15.70 5.36 -14.35
N ALA A 223 15.10 4.66 -13.39
CA ALA A 223 13.67 4.36 -13.43
C ALA A 223 12.79 5.62 -13.38
N MET A 224 13.18 6.64 -12.62
CA MET A 224 12.48 7.92 -12.56
C MET A 224 12.50 8.67 -13.91
N ILE A 225 13.54 8.47 -14.73
CA ILE A 225 13.63 9.01 -16.09
C ILE A 225 12.89 8.11 -17.09
N LEU A 226 13.06 6.78 -17.00
CA LEU A 226 12.41 5.81 -17.89
C LEU A 226 10.89 5.77 -17.72
N PHE A 227 10.38 6.02 -16.51
CA PHE A 227 8.95 5.99 -16.21
C PHE A 227 8.12 6.97 -17.05
N PRO A 228 8.41 8.29 -17.05
CA PRO A 228 7.67 9.24 -17.88
C PRO A 228 7.87 8.98 -19.37
N ILE A 229 9.06 8.52 -19.80
CA ILE A 229 9.32 8.17 -21.21
C ILE A 229 8.42 7.01 -21.64
N PHE A 230 8.37 5.94 -20.85
CA PHE A 230 7.53 4.77 -21.13
C PHE A 230 6.04 5.11 -21.10
N LEU A 231 5.61 5.92 -20.13
CA LEU A 231 4.23 6.36 -20.02
C LEU A 231 3.83 7.25 -21.20
N LEU A 232 4.69 8.21 -21.58
CA LEU A 232 4.47 9.09 -22.72
C LEU A 232 4.44 8.29 -24.01
N HIS A 233 5.33 7.31 -24.18
CA HIS A 233 5.32 6.43 -25.34
C HIS A 233 4.00 5.65 -25.42
N GLY A 234 3.54 5.04 -24.32
CA GLY A 234 2.25 4.35 -24.27
C GLY A 234 1.02 5.24 -24.51
N LEU A 235 1.13 6.56 -24.29
CA LEU A 235 0.04 7.52 -24.49
C LEU A 235 0.08 8.22 -25.86
N VAL A 236 1.28 8.37 -26.45
CA VAL A 236 1.57 9.26 -27.59
C VAL A 236 1.94 8.49 -28.86
N VAL A 237 1.97 7.14 -28.88
CA VAL A 237 2.13 6.43 -30.16
C VAL A 237 1.03 6.90 -31.14
N PRO A 238 1.41 7.50 -32.28
CA PRO A 238 0.43 8.10 -33.19
C PRO A 238 -0.66 7.10 -33.56
N LYS A 239 -1.92 7.57 -33.63
CA LYS A 239 -3.04 6.72 -34.10
C LYS A 239 -2.81 6.17 -35.51
N SER A 240 -1.90 6.78 -36.27
CA SER A 240 -1.41 6.34 -37.58
C SER A 240 -0.69 4.97 -37.56
N VAL A 241 -0.09 4.59 -36.43
CA VAL A 241 0.55 3.27 -36.28
C VAL A 241 -0.52 2.19 -36.10
N SER A 242 -0.36 1.04 -36.77
CA SER A 242 -1.30 -0.08 -36.65
C SER A 242 -1.47 -0.52 -35.20
N GLY A 243 -2.69 -0.92 -34.81
CA GLY A 243 -2.98 -1.31 -33.43
C GLY A 243 -2.10 -2.47 -32.94
N ILE A 244 -1.75 -3.40 -33.84
CA ILE A 244 -0.85 -4.52 -33.58
C ILE A 244 0.56 -4.02 -33.26
N ALA A 245 1.12 -3.11 -34.08
CA ALA A 245 2.45 -2.58 -33.85
C ALA A 245 2.55 -1.85 -32.50
N ARG A 246 1.51 -1.10 -32.10
CA ARG A 246 1.44 -0.47 -30.77
C ARG A 246 1.52 -1.49 -29.64
N VAL A 247 0.78 -2.59 -29.75
CA VAL A 247 0.82 -3.69 -28.77
C VAL A 247 2.22 -4.30 -28.72
N CYS A 248 2.81 -4.63 -29.86
CA CYS A 248 4.15 -5.23 -29.92
C CYS A 248 5.20 -4.34 -29.25
N ILE A 249 5.22 -3.04 -29.55
CA ILE A 249 6.18 -2.09 -28.97
C ILE A 249 6.08 -2.09 -27.43
N VAL A 250 4.87 -1.98 -26.88
CA VAL A 250 4.64 -1.97 -25.43
C VAL A 250 5.14 -3.27 -24.79
N TRP A 251 4.87 -4.43 -25.41
CA TRP A 251 5.29 -5.72 -24.87
C TRP A 251 6.80 -5.96 -25.00
N ILE A 252 7.47 -5.40 -26.00
CA ILE A 252 8.94 -5.40 -26.09
C ILE A 252 9.54 -4.62 -24.91
N PHE A 253 9.05 -3.42 -24.61
CA PHE A 253 9.49 -2.67 -23.43
C PHE A 253 9.18 -3.41 -22.12
N ALA A 254 7.98 -3.98 -21.99
CA ALA A 254 7.63 -4.76 -20.80
C ALA A 254 8.55 -5.97 -20.61
N ALA A 255 8.92 -6.67 -21.69
CA ALA A 255 9.88 -7.76 -21.67
C ALA A 255 11.29 -7.30 -21.31
N ALA A 256 11.74 -6.15 -21.83
CA ALA A 256 13.03 -5.56 -21.46
C ALA A 256 13.08 -5.23 -19.97
N PHE A 257 12.05 -4.59 -19.42
CA PHE A 257 11.96 -4.29 -17.98
C PHE A 257 11.86 -5.55 -17.12
N PHE A 258 11.16 -6.57 -17.60
CA PHE A 258 11.13 -7.87 -16.94
C PHE A 258 12.53 -8.47 -16.84
N THR A 259 13.28 -8.52 -17.94
CA THR A 259 14.66 -9.04 -17.97
C THR A 259 15.58 -8.24 -17.03
N MET A 260 15.51 -6.91 -17.05
CA MET A 260 16.29 -6.05 -16.13
C MET A 260 15.96 -6.35 -14.66
N ALA A 261 14.67 -6.46 -14.33
CA ALA A 261 14.23 -6.83 -12.98
C ALA A 261 14.67 -8.28 -12.61
N ALA A 262 14.74 -9.19 -13.58
CA ALA A 262 15.03 -10.61 -13.37
C ALA A 262 16.48 -10.80 -13.00
N ILE A 263 17.36 -10.14 -13.75
CA ILE A 263 18.80 -10.09 -13.51
C ILE A 263 19.05 -9.52 -12.10
N LYS A 264 18.42 -8.39 -11.76
CA LYS A 264 18.57 -7.76 -10.43
C LYS A 264 18.12 -8.67 -9.28
N LYS A 265 16.94 -9.29 -9.40
CA LYS A 265 16.35 -10.13 -8.35
C LYS A 265 16.81 -11.59 -8.38
N ARG A 266 17.84 -11.93 -9.19
CA ARG A 266 18.33 -13.30 -9.39
C ARG A 266 17.19 -14.29 -9.66
N GLY A 267 16.25 -13.91 -10.52
CA GLY A 267 15.09 -14.74 -10.89
C GLY A 267 13.93 -14.75 -9.88
N ARG A 268 14.04 -14.12 -8.70
CA ARG A 268 12.94 -14.03 -7.72
C ARG A 268 11.92 -12.92 -8.06
N ILE A 269 11.48 -12.82 -9.31
CA ILE A 269 10.39 -11.92 -9.67
C ILE A 269 9.05 -12.61 -9.44
N LYS A 270 8.12 -11.87 -8.82
CA LYS A 270 6.72 -12.27 -8.74
C LYS A 270 6.02 -11.98 -10.06
N VAL A 271 6.04 -12.95 -10.98
CA VAL A 271 5.40 -12.87 -12.30
C VAL A 271 3.89 -13.11 -12.22
N LEU A 272 3.47 -13.93 -11.26
CA LEU A 272 2.09 -14.36 -11.09
C LEU A 272 1.08 -13.19 -11.00
N PRO A 273 1.31 -12.13 -10.19
CA PRO A 273 0.40 -10.98 -10.16
C PRO A 273 0.28 -10.26 -11.50
N SER A 274 1.37 -10.15 -12.26
CA SER A 274 1.37 -9.51 -13.58
C SER A 274 0.58 -10.34 -14.59
N VAL A 275 0.69 -11.68 -14.54
CA VAL A 275 -0.08 -12.58 -15.43
C VAL A 275 -1.57 -12.49 -15.15
N PHE A 276 -2.00 -12.61 -13.88
CA PHE A 276 -3.40 -12.44 -13.50
C PHE A 276 -3.94 -11.06 -13.88
N MET A 277 -3.09 -10.03 -13.75
CA MET A 277 -3.44 -8.69 -14.18
C MET A 277 -3.67 -8.61 -15.69
N THR A 278 -2.75 -9.15 -16.50
CA THR A 278 -2.89 -9.16 -17.95
C THR A 278 -4.16 -9.87 -18.37
N ILE A 279 -4.38 -11.08 -17.86
CA ILE A 279 -5.58 -11.87 -18.15
C ILE A 279 -6.84 -11.08 -17.76
N GLY A 280 -6.89 -10.54 -16.54
CA GLY A 280 -8.05 -9.83 -16.04
C GLY A 280 -8.37 -8.56 -16.84
N ILE A 281 -7.37 -7.76 -17.19
CA ILE A 281 -7.57 -6.51 -17.94
C ILE A 281 -7.98 -6.78 -19.37
N THR A 282 -7.32 -7.75 -20.02
CA THR A 282 -7.72 -8.16 -21.37
C THR A 282 -9.13 -8.71 -21.36
N PHE A 283 -9.49 -9.57 -20.39
CA PHE A 283 -10.84 -10.09 -20.24
C PHE A 283 -11.90 -8.98 -20.07
N PHE A 284 -11.68 -8.02 -19.17
CA PHE A 284 -12.63 -6.92 -18.99
C PHE A 284 -12.72 -6.00 -20.21
N ALA A 285 -11.64 -5.82 -20.97
CA ALA A 285 -11.68 -5.09 -22.23
C ALA A 285 -12.54 -5.81 -23.27
N LEU A 286 -12.51 -7.16 -23.32
CA LEU A 286 -13.32 -7.96 -24.24
C LEU A 286 -14.83 -7.90 -23.94
N LEU A 287 -15.23 -7.57 -22.71
CA LEU A 287 -16.65 -7.39 -22.37
C LEU A 287 -17.28 -6.16 -23.04
N ALA A 288 -16.46 -5.25 -23.58
CA ALA A 288 -16.87 -4.04 -24.27
C ALA A 288 -16.52 -4.14 -25.78
N PRO A 289 -17.32 -4.87 -26.57
CA PRO A 289 -17.05 -5.05 -27.98
C PRO A 289 -17.06 -3.71 -28.72
N SER A 290 -15.97 -3.45 -29.43
CA SER A 290 -15.81 -2.27 -30.29
C SER A 290 -15.12 -2.67 -31.59
N GLY A 291 -15.59 -2.16 -32.73
CA GLY A 291 -14.99 -2.42 -34.04
C GLY A 291 -15.18 -3.86 -34.55
N LYS A 292 -14.16 -4.41 -35.24
CA LYS A 292 -14.32 -5.63 -36.06
C LYS A 292 -14.54 -6.87 -35.21
N VAL A 293 -15.67 -7.56 -35.40
CA VAL A 293 -15.97 -8.84 -34.73
C VAL A 293 -15.04 -9.93 -35.25
N LEU A 294 -14.35 -10.61 -34.35
CA LEU A 294 -13.43 -11.70 -34.65
C LEU A 294 -14.08 -13.05 -34.37
N LEU A 295 -14.76 -13.16 -33.23
CA LEU A 295 -15.45 -14.36 -32.76
C LEU A 295 -16.76 -13.96 -32.08
N SER A 296 -17.81 -14.77 -32.24
CA SER A 296 -19.09 -14.58 -31.56
C SER A 296 -19.45 -15.86 -30.80
N LEU A 297 -19.37 -15.81 -29.47
CA LEU A 297 -19.85 -16.87 -28.59
C LEU A 297 -21.24 -16.48 -28.05
N GLY A 298 -22.29 -16.86 -28.77
CA GLY A 298 -23.66 -16.51 -28.41
C GLY A 298 -23.87 -15.00 -28.33
N LYS A 299 -24.13 -14.47 -27.14
CA LYS A 299 -24.31 -13.03 -26.87
C LYS A 299 -22.99 -12.26 -26.70
N PHE A 300 -21.87 -12.95 -26.51
CA PHE A 300 -20.56 -12.34 -26.33
C PHE A 300 -19.83 -12.21 -27.68
N ARG A 301 -19.66 -10.97 -28.13
CA ARG A 301 -18.88 -10.64 -29.33
C ARG A 301 -17.46 -10.26 -28.91
N ILE A 302 -16.48 -11.00 -29.38
CA ILE A 302 -15.06 -10.69 -29.18
C ILE A 302 -14.61 -9.93 -30.42
N THR A 303 -14.15 -8.68 -30.22
CA THR A 303 -13.68 -7.84 -31.32
C THR A 303 -12.16 -7.70 -31.31
N LEU A 304 -11.57 -7.48 -32.48
CA LEU A 304 -10.12 -7.26 -32.59
C LEU A 304 -9.68 -6.01 -31.82
N ASP A 305 -10.43 -4.93 -31.93
CA ASP A 305 -10.05 -3.65 -31.33
C ASP A 305 -10.13 -3.69 -29.80
N SER A 306 -11.13 -4.38 -29.23
CA SER A 306 -11.21 -4.58 -27.77
C SER A 306 -10.06 -5.44 -27.24
N LEU A 307 -9.65 -6.48 -27.99
CA LEU A 307 -8.50 -7.31 -27.66
C LEU A 307 -7.19 -6.49 -27.69
N LEU A 308 -6.96 -5.73 -28.76
CA LEU A 308 -5.76 -4.90 -28.91
C LEU A 308 -5.70 -3.81 -27.83
N VAL A 309 -6.83 -3.17 -27.51
CA VAL A 309 -6.92 -2.19 -26.42
C VAL A 309 -6.61 -2.84 -25.07
N GLY A 310 -7.16 -4.03 -24.81
CA GLY A 310 -6.90 -4.79 -23.60
C GLY A 310 -5.42 -5.16 -23.45
N LEU A 311 -4.82 -5.74 -24.49
CA LEU A 311 -3.40 -6.11 -24.51
C LEU A 311 -2.49 -4.89 -24.38
N HIS A 312 -2.78 -3.80 -25.08
CA HIS A 312 -2.02 -2.56 -24.97
C HIS A 312 -2.04 -2.00 -23.55
N LYS A 313 -3.22 -1.85 -22.96
CA LYS A 313 -3.38 -1.36 -21.57
C LYS A 313 -2.68 -2.28 -20.58
N SER A 314 -2.89 -3.59 -20.69
CA SER A 314 -2.24 -4.56 -19.81
C SER A 314 -0.71 -4.54 -19.92
N GLY A 315 -0.17 -4.33 -21.13
CA GLY A 315 1.27 -4.25 -21.38
C GLY A 315 1.88 -3.00 -20.75
N ILE A 316 1.22 -1.83 -20.87
CA ILE A 316 1.66 -0.59 -20.21
C ILE A 316 1.70 -0.81 -18.69
N LEU A 317 0.62 -1.35 -18.13
CA LEU A 317 0.54 -1.53 -16.69
C LEU A 317 1.54 -2.57 -16.17
N THR A 318 1.78 -3.63 -16.93
CA THR A 318 2.79 -4.67 -16.60
C THR A 318 4.21 -4.11 -16.69
N GLY A 319 4.51 -3.34 -17.75
CA GLY A 319 5.79 -2.65 -17.91
C GLY A 319 6.08 -1.70 -16.75
N MET A 320 5.09 -0.93 -16.30
CA MET A 320 5.24 -0.08 -15.11
C MET A 320 5.55 -0.87 -13.84
N VAL A 321 4.90 -2.03 -13.64
CA VAL A 321 5.19 -2.89 -12.48
C VAL A 321 6.63 -3.41 -12.54
N PHE A 322 7.10 -3.89 -13.68
CA PHE A 322 8.48 -4.40 -13.79
C PHE A 322 9.53 -3.29 -13.68
N LEU A 323 9.28 -2.13 -14.30
CA LEU A 323 10.14 -0.95 -14.15
C LEU A 323 10.23 -0.51 -12.68
N SER A 324 9.11 -0.49 -11.98
CA SER A 324 9.07 -0.18 -10.54
C SER A 324 9.81 -1.23 -9.70
N GLN A 325 9.70 -2.51 -10.05
CA GLN A 325 10.42 -3.57 -9.35
C GLN A 325 11.93 -3.54 -9.59
N PHE A 326 12.36 -3.02 -10.75
CA PHE A 326 13.77 -2.72 -11.02
C PHE A 326 14.24 -1.51 -10.20
N ALA A 327 13.42 -0.46 -10.07
CA ALA A 327 13.77 0.78 -9.38
C ALA A 327 14.04 0.59 -7.87
N ILE A 328 13.27 -0.27 -7.21
CA ILE A 328 13.26 -0.36 -5.74
C ILE A 328 14.36 -1.32 -5.27
N SER A 329 15.24 -0.83 -4.41
CA SER A 329 16.24 -1.62 -3.65
C SER A 329 15.93 -1.57 -2.15
N PRO A 330 16.15 -2.65 -1.38
CA PRO A 330 15.84 -2.70 0.05
C PRO A 330 16.67 -1.78 0.96
N HIS A 331 17.82 -1.25 0.50
CA HIS A 331 18.78 -0.53 1.34
C HIS A 331 18.69 0.99 1.16
N LEU A 332 17.67 1.62 1.73
CA LEU A 332 17.55 3.08 1.77
C LEU A 332 17.99 3.62 3.14
N HIS A 333 19.26 4.03 3.28
CA HIS A 333 19.73 4.74 4.47
C HIS A 333 19.40 6.23 4.34
N LEU A 334 18.47 6.73 5.16
CA LEU A 334 18.11 8.15 5.24
C LEU A 334 18.77 8.78 6.48
N PRO A 335 19.58 9.84 6.37
CA PRO A 335 20.17 10.51 7.53
C PRO A 335 19.14 11.39 8.28
N GLY A 336 19.36 11.59 9.58
CA GLY A 336 18.60 12.53 10.43
C GLY A 336 17.39 11.94 11.15
N LYS A 337 16.48 12.80 11.62
CA LYS A 337 15.30 12.41 12.44
C LYS A 337 14.36 11.44 11.71
N ALA A 338 14.21 11.59 10.39
CA ALA A 338 13.43 10.69 9.55
C ALA A 338 14.06 9.28 9.48
N GLY A 339 15.40 9.20 9.50
CA GLY A 339 16.14 7.94 9.56
C GLY A 339 15.89 7.15 10.83
N VAL A 340 15.94 7.82 11.99
CA VAL A 340 15.63 7.20 13.29
C VAL A 340 14.21 6.66 13.32
N PHE A 341 13.24 7.45 12.85
CA PHE A 341 11.84 7.04 12.76
C PHE A 341 11.65 5.81 11.86
N LEU A 342 12.24 5.84 10.66
CA LEU A 342 12.10 4.75 9.70
C LEU A 342 12.83 3.49 10.18
N GLY A 343 13.95 3.66 10.89
CA GLY A 343 14.67 2.59 11.59
C GLY A 343 13.77 1.89 12.60
N GLN A 344 13.13 2.64 13.52
CA GLN A 344 12.19 2.06 14.49
C GLN A 344 11.04 1.29 13.82
N MET A 345 10.47 1.86 12.76
CA MET A 345 9.40 1.24 11.97
C MET A 345 9.87 -0.09 11.34
N PHE A 346 11.04 -0.12 10.71
CA PHE A 346 11.56 -1.34 10.09
C PHE A 346 12.01 -2.38 11.11
N THR A 347 12.66 -1.98 12.21
CA THR A 347 13.01 -2.89 13.32
C THR A 347 11.76 -3.57 13.88
N THR A 348 10.69 -2.81 14.12
CA THR A 348 9.42 -3.37 14.59
C THR A 348 8.79 -4.31 13.55
N PHE A 349 8.86 -3.95 12.26
CA PHE A 349 8.35 -4.78 11.17
C PHE A 349 9.12 -6.11 11.04
N ASP A 350 10.45 -6.06 11.16
CA ASP A 350 11.30 -7.24 11.12
C ASP A 350 11.02 -8.13 12.34
N ALA A 351 10.85 -7.54 13.52
CA ALA A 351 10.45 -8.27 14.71
C ALA A 351 9.06 -8.92 14.57
N LEU A 352 8.08 -8.24 13.97
CA LEU A 352 6.76 -8.82 13.63
C LEU A 352 6.88 -10.00 12.65
N THR A 353 7.85 -9.96 11.74
CA THR A 353 8.03 -10.96 10.68
C THR A 353 8.93 -12.14 11.09
N ALA A 354 9.82 -11.94 12.08
CA ALA A 354 10.84 -12.91 12.47
C ALA A 354 10.26 -14.22 13.04
N LYS A 355 9.18 -14.16 13.83
CA LYS A 355 8.48 -15.35 14.33
C LYS A 355 7.34 -15.71 13.37
N ARG A 356 7.35 -16.94 12.82
CA ARG A 356 6.19 -17.47 12.08
C ARG A 356 5.00 -17.61 13.03
N LEU A 357 4.02 -16.73 12.91
CA LEU A 357 2.76 -16.83 13.63
C LEU A 357 2.02 -18.09 13.16
N HIS A 358 1.90 -19.10 14.04
CA HIS A 358 1.08 -20.27 13.79
C HIS A 358 -0.40 -19.93 14.01
N PHE A 359 -1.10 -19.62 12.92
CA PHE A 359 -2.53 -19.36 12.94
C PHE A 359 -3.34 -20.67 13.00
N SER A 360 -3.65 -21.14 14.20
CA SER A 360 -4.66 -22.19 14.41
C SER A 360 -6.06 -21.59 14.24
N ARG A 361 -6.97 -22.28 13.52
CA ARG A 361 -8.37 -21.80 13.29
C ARG A 361 -9.01 -21.41 14.63
N GLY A 362 -9.42 -20.14 14.76
CA GLY A 362 -10.04 -19.59 15.97
C GLY A 362 -9.12 -18.86 16.97
N ARG A 363 -7.79 -19.00 16.87
CA ARG A 363 -6.81 -18.36 17.78
C ARG A 363 -6.04 -17.17 17.19
N VAL A 364 -6.46 -16.67 16.03
CA VAL A 364 -5.79 -15.55 15.33
C VAL A 364 -5.67 -14.30 16.21
N ILE A 365 -6.74 -13.95 16.92
CA ILE A 365 -6.76 -12.78 17.82
C ILE A 365 -5.78 -12.97 18.99
N ALA A 366 -5.77 -14.13 19.63
CA ALA A 366 -4.88 -14.41 20.75
C ALA A 366 -3.40 -14.45 20.33
N ALA A 367 -3.10 -15.04 19.17
CA ALA A 367 -1.74 -15.07 18.64
C ALA A 367 -1.22 -13.66 18.27
N LEU A 368 -2.08 -12.83 17.68
CA LEU A 368 -1.75 -11.44 17.38
C LEU A 368 -1.60 -10.61 18.67
N ASP A 369 -2.51 -10.75 19.63
CA ASP A 369 -2.48 -10.04 20.92
C ASP A 369 -1.21 -10.37 21.72
N SER A 370 -0.87 -11.65 21.83
CA SER A 370 0.37 -12.09 22.49
C SER A 370 1.60 -11.47 21.83
N ARG A 371 1.67 -11.46 20.50
CA ARG A 371 2.83 -10.91 19.80
C ARG A 371 2.92 -9.39 19.92
N LEU A 372 1.79 -8.70 19.92
CA LEU A 372 1.76 -7.24 20.13
C LEU A 372 2.14 -6.86 21.55
N ASN A 373 1.75 -7.65 22.56
CA ASN A 373 2.21 -7.44 23.95
C ASN A 373 3.73 -7.64 24.08
N GLU A 374 4.28 -8.74 23.56
CA GLU A 374 5.74 -8.98 23.59
C GLU A 374 6.52 -7.80 22.99
N LEU A 375 6.09 -7.30 21.83
CA LEU A 375 6.79 -6.22 21.11
C LEU A 375 6.53 -4.82 21.67
N TRP A 376 5.53 -4.66 22.52
CA TRP A 376 5.25 -3.38 23.18
C TRP A 376 5.99 -3.26 24.52
N GLU A 377 6.45 -4.38 25.08
CA GLU A 377 7.24 -4.43 26.31
C GLU A 377 8.75 -4.29 26.08
N GLU A 378 9.23 -4.72 24.91
CA GLU A 378 10.61 -4.50 24.40
C GLU A 378 10.83 -3.03 23.98
#